data_AF-A0A258B6F0-F1
#
_entry.id   AF-A0A258B6F0-F1
#
_cell.length_a   1.000
_cell.length_b   1.000
_cell.length_c   1.000
_cell.angle_alpha   90.00
_cell.angle_beta   90.00
_cell.angle_gamma   90.00
#
_symmetry.space_group_name_H-M   'P 1'
#
loop_
_entity.id
_entity.type
_entity.pdbx_description
1 polymer ?
#
loop_
_entity_poly.entity_id
_entity_poly.type
_entity_poly.pdbx_seq_one_letter_code
_entity_poly.pdbx_strand_id
1 'polypeptide(L)'
;MKLLTLGINHHTAPVAIREKVAFDPEFLQEALHDLRQHLVGANQAGLPEATILSTCNRTEVYCAANDADAASLLHEATFDWLAKTQQLAPSSLEPHVYSLPQSDAVRHAFRVACGLDSMVIGETQILGQMKDAVRTANDAGVLGTYLNQLFQKTFAVAKEVRGSTEIGAHSISMAAASVRLSERIFESIAEQRVLFIGAGDMITLCATHFVARKPKSVAIANRT
;
A
#
# COMPACT_ATOMS: atom_id res chain seq x y z
N MET A 1 -6.51 15.20 18.39
CA MET A 1 -5.73 14.83 17.20
C MET A 1 -6.61 14.88 15.96
N LYS A 2 -6.08 15.46 14.89
CA LYS A 2 -6.63 15.39 13.54
C LYS A 2 -5.91 14.27 12.80
N LEU A 3 -6.67 13.34 12.23
CA LEU A 3 -6.18 12.29 11.34
C LEU A 3 -6.29 12.71 9.87
N LEU A 4 -5.28 12.36 9.09
CA LEU A 4 -5.25 12.49 7.64
C LEU A 4 -4.68 11.22 7.00
N THR A 5 -5.28 10.76 5.92
CA THR A 5 -4.64 9.89 4.94
C THR A 5 -4.50 10.67 3.63
N LEU A 6 -3.27 10.83 3.16
CA LEU A 6 -2.98 11.34 1.82
C LEU A 6 -2.43 10.19 0.99
N GLY A 7 -2.99 9.95 -0.19
CA GLY A 7 -2.59 8.79 -0.96
C GLY A 7 -2.75 8.90 -2.46
N ILE A 8 -2.10 7.97 -3.14
CA ILE A 8 -2.20 7.73 -4.57
C ILE A 8 -2.38 6.24 -4.75
N ASN A 9 -3.36 5.82 -5.53
CA ASN A 9 -3.63 4.40 -5.76
C ASN A 9 -4.02 4.11 -7.20
N HIS A 10 -4.22 2.83 -7.50
CA HIS A 10 -4.61 2.34 -8.82
C HIS A 10 -5.95 2.88 -9.37
N HIS A 11 -6.80 3.51 -8.54
CA HIS A 11 -8.01 4.20 -9.00
C HIS A 11 -7.72 5.62 -9.47
N THR A 12 -6.79 6.32 -8.81
CA THR A 12 -6.53 7.75 -9.08
C THR A 12 -5.35 7.99 -10.01
N ALA A 13 -4.44 7.03 -10.16
CA ALA A 13 -3.20 7.21 -10.91
C ALA A 13 -2.83 6.04 -11.83
N PRO A 14 -2.31 6.34 -13.03
CA PRO A 14 -1.68 5.33 -13.87
C PRO A 14 -0.39 4.80 -13.22
N VAL A 15 0.03 3.60 -13.62
CA VAL A 15 1.23 2.94 -13.06
C VAL A 15 2.49 3.82 -13.11
N ALA A 16 2.69 4.55 -14.22
CA ALA A 16 3.85 5.43 -14.42
C ALA A 16 3.94 6.60 -13.42
N ILE A 17 2.83 6.98 -12.78
CA ILE A 17 2.82 7.96 -11.67
C ILE A 17 3.03 7.24 -10.34
N ARG A 18 2.39 6.08 -10.14
CA ARG A 18 2.50 5.29 -8.90
C ARG A 18 3.91 4.80 -8.62
N GLU A 19 4.64 4.38 -9.66
CA GLU A 19 6.04 3.96 -9.55
C GLU A 19 6.96 5.09 -9.09
N LYS A 20 6.66 6.34 -9.44
CA LYS A 20 7.45 7.51 -9.03
C LYS A 20 7.24 7.93 -7.58
N VAL A 21 6.20 7.42 -6.93
CA VAL A 21 5.91 7.70 -5.52
C VAL A 21 6.03 6.46 -4.64
N ALA A 22 6.54 5.36 -5.18
CA ALA A 22 6.82 4.17 -4.40
C ALA A 22 8.00 4.43 -3.46
N PHE A 23 7.93 3.90 -2.24
CA PHE A 23 9.04 3.93 -1.29
C PHE A 23 9.71 2.56 -1.27
N ASP A 24 11.03 2.57 -1.42
CA ASP A 24 11.83 1.37 -1.20
C ASP A 24 11.81 1.02 0.29
N PRO A 25 11.54 -0.24 0.68
CA PRO A 25 11.63 -0.69 2.06
C PRO A 25 12.95 -0.34 2.77
N GLU A 26 14.07 -0.30 2.04
CA GLU A 26 15.39 0.03 2.60
C GLU A 26 15.46 1.48 3.12
N PHE A 27 14.82 2.42 2.43
CA PHE A 27 14.84 3.86 2.77
C PHE A 27 13.59 4.31 3.54
N LEU A 28 12.65 3.39 3.82
CA LEU A 28 11.36 3.73 4.41
C LEU A 28 11.47 4.33 5.82
N GLN A 29 12.42 3.85 6.64
CA GLN A 29 12.64 4.40 7.98
C GLN A 29 13.19 5.84 7.95
N GLU A 30 14.10 6.12 7.02
CA GLU A 30 14.65 7.47 6.83
C GLU A 30 13.56 8.43 6.36
N ALA A 31 12.75 8.02 5.37
CA ALA A 31 11.62 8.79 4.88
C ALA A 31 10.60 9.09 5.99
N LEU A 32 10.33 8.13 6.88
CA LEU A 32 9.44 8.32 8.01
C LEU A 32 9.98 9.36 9.01
N HIS A 33 11.28 9.35 9.27
CA HIS A 33 11.91 10.34 10.15
C HIS A 33 11.85 11.75 9.55
N ASP A 34 12.20 11.86 8.28
CA ASP A 34 12.15 13.13 7.53
C ASP A 34 10.73 13.70 7.47
N LEU A 35 9.73 12.85 7.16
CA LEU A 35 8.31 13.22 7.21
C LEU A 35 7.93 13.75 8.59
N ARG A 36 8.27 13.04 9.68
CA ARG A 36 7.93 13.51 11.02
C ARG A 36 8.54 14.87 11.31
N GLN A 37 9.82 15.08 10.96
CA GLN A 37 10.49 16.37 11.15
C GLN A 37 9.79 17.48 10.36
N HIS A 38 9.43 17.22 9.10
CA HIS A 38 8.71 18.17 8.26
C HIS A 38 7.35 18.55 8.87
N LEU A 39 6.63 17.58 9.45
CA LEU A 39 5.33 17.79 10.07
C LEU A 39 5.39 18.53 11.42
N VAL A 40 6.55 18.58 12.10
CA VAL A 40 6.68 19.32 13.38
C VAL A 40 6.31 20.79 13.18
N GLY A 41 6.70 21.40 12.05
CA GLY A 41 6.34 22.79 11.75
C GLY A 41 4.84 23.04 11.59
N ALA A 42 4.07 21.99 11.27
CA ALA A 42 2.62 22.03 11.10
C ALA A 42 1.85 21.60 12.37
N ASN A 43 2.55 21.28 13.47
CA ASN A 43 1.93 20.83 14.71
C ASN A 43 2.43 21.64 15.91
N GLN A 44 1.60 22.54 16.44
CA GLN A 44 1.99 23.38 17.58
C GLN A 44 1.98 22.65 18.93
N ALA A 45 1.35 21.47 19.01
CA ALA A 45 1.24 20.70 20.25
C ALA A 45 1.61 19.22 20.06
N GLY A 46 2.72 18.82 20.69
CA GLY A 46 3.21 17.44 20.69
C GLY A 46 3.96 17.04 19.42
N LEU A 47 4.36 15.77 19.34
CA LEU A 47 5.01 15.23 18.14
C LEU A 47 3.94 14.66 17.20
N PRO A 48 4.00 14.98 15.89
CA PRO A 48 3.12 14.35 14.91
C PRO A 48 3.47 12.86 14.78
N GLU A 49 2.44 12.07 14.52
CA GLU A 49 2.57 10.64 14.23
C GLU A 49 2.49 10.42 12.73
N ALA A 50 3.27 9.47 12.20
CA ALA A 50 3.30 9.17 10.78
C ALA A 50 3.45 7.67 10.49
N THR A 51 2.89 7.21 9.38
CA THR A 51 3.12 5.87 8.81
C THR A 51 2.97 5.94 7.29
N ILE A 52 3.80 5.20 6.56
CA ILE A 52 3.76 5.14 5.10
C ILE A 52 3.45 3.70 4.69
N LEU A 53 2.36 3.50 3.96
CA LEU A 53 2.03 2.25 3.28
C LEU A 53 2.38 2.40 1.81
N SER A 54 3.48 1.77 1.37
CA SER A 54 3.84 1.71 -0.04
C SER A 54 3.77 0.27 -0.54
N THR A 55 2.98 0.07 -1.59
CA THR A 55 2.79 -1.22 -2.26
C THR A 55 2.81 -1.00 -3.77
N CYS A 56 2.74 -2.08 -4.55
CA CYS A 56 2.62 -1.98 -6.00
C CYS A 56 1.34 -1.28 -6.48
N ASN A 57 0.33 -1.11 -5.62
CA ASN A 57 -1.00 -0.58 -5.97
C ASN A 57 -1.36 0.74 -5.28
N ARG A 58 -0.57 1.17 -4.28
CA ARG A 58 -0.80 2.42 -3.55
C ARG A 58 0.47 2.91 -2.86
N THR A 59 0.58 4.22 -2.73
CA THR A 59 1.39 4.88 -1.71
C THR A 59 0.45 5.74 -0.88
N GLU A 60 0.43 5.53 0.43
CA GLU A 60 -0.41 6.25 1.37
C GLU A 60 0.40 6.69 2.57
N VAL A 61 0.21 7.94 2.95
CA VAL A 61 0.78 8.55 4.15
C VAL A 61 -0.36 8.77 5.14
N TYR A 62 -0.25 8.17 6.32
CA TYR A 62 -1.15 8.34 7.45
C TYR A 62 -0.48 9.27 8.46
N CYS A 63 -1.10 10.41 8.73
CA CYS A 63 -0.57 11.42 9.64
C CYS A 63 -1.57 11.73 10.74
N ALA A 64 -1.10 11.94 11.97
CA ALA A 64 -1.92 12.48 13.05
C ALA A 64 -1.20 13.61 13.79
N ALA A 65 -1.86 14.76 13.94
CA ALA A 65 -1.33 15.95 14.61
C ALA A 65 -2.35 16.50 15.63
N ASN A 66 -1.90 17.30 16.60
CA ASN A 66 -2.70 17.70 17.76
C ASN A 66 -3.06 19.19 17.77
N ASP A 67 -3.67 19.68 16.69
CA ASP A 67 -4.03 21.09 16.56
C ASP A 67 -5.42 21.27 15.89
N ALA A 68 -6.15 22.30 16.30
CA ALA A 68 -7.52 22.60 15.90
C ALA A 68 -7.58 23.09 14.43
N ASP A 69 -6.59 23.88 14.00
CA ASP A 69 -6.48 24.46 12.66
C ASP A 69 -5.60 23.62 11.71
N ALA A 70 -5.00 22.53 12.21
CA ALA A 70 -4.03 21.73 11.45
C ALA A 70 -4.59 20.92 10.29
N ALA A 71 -5.90 20.82 10.04
CA ALA A 71 -6.38 19.93 8.99
C ALA A 71 -5.86 20.31 7.59
N SER A 72 -5.93 21.60 7.23
CA SER A 72 -5.42 22.11 5.95
C SER A 72 -3.89 22.15 5.95
N LEU A 73 -3.26 22.59 7.05
CA LEU A 73 -1.80 22.64 7.17
C LEU A 73 -1.16 21.25 7.10
N LEU A 74 -1.79 20.25 7.70
CA LEU A 74 -1.32 18.86 7.66
C LEU A 74 -1.42 18.30 6.24
N HIS A 75 -2.48 18.64 5.51
CA HIS A 75 -2.61 18.28 4.10
C HIS A 75 -1.50 18.92 3.25
N GLU A 76 -1.36 20.24 3.31
CA GLU A 76 -0.34 20.98 2.55
C GLU A 76 1.08 20.50 2.87
N ALA A 77 1.43 20.36 4.16
CA ALA A 77 2.74 19.89 4.58
C ALA A 77 3.00 18.43 4.14
N THR A 78 2.00 17.55 4.25
CA THR A 78 2.17 16.15 3.80
C THR A 78 2.33 16.05 2.29
N PHE A 79 1.57 16.86 1.53
CA PHE A 79 1.65 16.90 0.08
C PHE A 79 2.97 17.49 -0.43
N ASP A 80 3.38 18.64 0.14
CA ASP A 80 4.65 19.30 -0.18
C ASP A 80 5.83 18.37 0.12
N TRP A 81 5.81 17.71 1.28
CA TRP A 81 6.82 16.71 1.64
C TRP A 81 6.87 15.58 0.60
N LEU A 82 5.74 14.97 0.25
CA LEU A 82 5.70 13.86 -0.70
C LEU A 82 6.25 14.28 -2.07
N ALA A 83 5.86 15.47 -2.57
CA ALA A 83 6.34 16.00 -3.83
C ALA A 83 7.86 16.25 -3.81
N LYS A 84 8.39 16.84 -2.72
CA LYS A 84 9.83 17.10 -2.55
C LYS A 84 10.66 15.82 -2.45
N THR A 85 10.23 14.90 -1.60
CA THR A 85 10.92 13.62 -1.36
C THR A 85 11.03 12.80 -2.65
N GLN A 86 9.97 12.82 -3.47
CA GLN A 86 9.93 12.10 -4.76
C GLN A 86 10.46 12.94 -5.94
N GLN A 87 10.90 14.18 -5.69
CA GLN A 87 11.42 15.11 -6.71
C GLN A 87 10.44 15.34 -7.87
N LEU A 88 9.15 15.45 -7.56
CA LEU A 88 8.07 15.65 -8.52
C LEU A 88 7.54 17.08 -8.46
N ALA A 89 7.17 17.63 -9.62
CA ALA A 89 6.46 18.89 -9.67
C ALA A 89 5.06 18.71 -9.04
N PRO A 90 4.62 19.59 -8.11
CA PRO A 90 3.30 19.49 -7.47
C PRO A 90 2.14 19.31 -8.46
N SER A 91 2.16 20.07 -9.56
CA SER A 91 1.15 20.01 -10.62
C SER A 91 1.05 18.65 -11.34
N SER A 92 2.12 17.85 -11.31
CA SER A 92 2.10 16.50 -11.87
C SER A 92 1.47 15.46 -10.93
N LEU A 93 1.37 15.79 -9.64
CA LEU A 93 0.94 14.88 -8.59
C LEU A 93 -0.48 15.17 -8.12
N GLU A 94 -0.82 16.46 -7.98
CA GLU A 94 -2.09 16.96 -7.47
C GLU A 94 -3.34 16.31 -8.09
N PRO A 95 -3.43 16.09 -9.42
CA PRO A 95 -4.62 15.46 -10.03
C PRO A 95 -4.85 14.00 -9.63
N HIS A 96 -3.82 13.36 -9.05
CA HIS A 96 -3.79 11.94 -8.73
C HIS A 96 -3.87 11.66 -7.23
N VAL A 97 -3.73 12.69 -6.41
CA VAL A 97 -3.75 12.58 -4.95
C VAL A 97 -5.17 12.65 -4.44
N TYR A 98 -5.51 11.75 -3.52
CA TYR A 98 -6.70 11.88 -2.70
C TYR A 98 -6.30 12.18 -1.25
N SER A 99 -7.19 12.89 -0.55
CA SER A 99 -7.02 13.33 0.83
C SER A 99 -8.26 12.96 1.61
N LEU A 100 -8.10 12.16 2.67
CA LEU A 100 -9.18 11.65 3.50
C LEU A 100 -8.96 12.10 4.94
N PRO A 101 -9.78 13.03 5.47
CA PRO A 101 -9.66 13.46 6.85
C PRO A 101 -10.47 12.55 7.80
N GLN A 102 -10.04 12.47 9.05
CA GLN A 102 -10.82 11.93 10.18
C GLN A 102 -11.45 10.55 9.90
N SER A 103 -12.79 10.46 9.96
CA SER A 103 -13.55 9.22 9.78
C SER A 103 -13.36 8.58 8.42
N ASP A 104 -13.05 9.38 7.38
CA ASP A 104 -12.83 8.84 6.04
C ASP A 104 -11.49 8.12 5.96
N ALA A 105 -10.45 8.63 6.63
CA ALA A 105 -9.18 7.90 6.79
C ALA A 105 -9.38 6.58 7.55
N VAL A 106 -10.17 6.58 8.63
CA VAL A 106 -10.46 5.34 9.39
C VAL A 106 -11.21 4.32 8.52
N ARG A 107 -12.28 4.76 7.84
CA ARG A 107 -13.05 3.91 6.94
C ARG A 107 -12.18 3.36 5.82
N HIS A 108 -11.30 4.19 5.26
CA HIS A 108 -10.37 3.80 4.21
C HIS A 108 -9.38 2.75 4.70
N ALA A 109 -8.72 2.97 5.84
CA ALA A 109 -7.80 2.00 6.44
C ALA A 109 -8.47 0.62 6.63
N PHE A 110 -9.71 0.59 7.11
CA PHE A 110 -10.48 -0.66 7.24
C PHE A 110 -10.73 -1.32 5.89
N ARG A 111 -11.15 -0.56 4.88
CA ARG A 111 -11.40 -1.09 3.52
C ARG A 111 -10.13 -1.66 2.88
N VAL A 112 -9.01 -0.94 3.01
CA VAL A 112 -7.71 -1.37 2.49
C VAL A 112 -7.26 -2.66 3.18
N ALA A 113 -7.27 -2.71 4.51
CA ALA A 113 -6.84 -3.89 5.26
C ALA A 113 -7.73 -5.12 5.03
N CYS A 114 -9.02 -4.92 4.78
CA CYS A 114 -9.96 -5.97 4.38
C CYS A 114 -9.78 -6.44 2.93
N GLY A 115 -8.95 -5.77 2.12
CA GLY A 115 -8.79 -6.08 0.69
C GLY A 115 -9.98 -5.62 -0.18
N LEU A 116 -10.88 -4.78 0.35
CA LEU A 116 -12.04 -4.25 -0.37
C LEU A 116 -11.67 -3.14 -1.36
N ASP A 117 -10.52 -2.53 -1.16
CA ASP A 117 -9.95 -1.49 -2.04
C ASP A 117 -8.76 -2.02 -2.83
N SER A 118 -8.59 -3.33 -2.97
CA SER A 118 -7.46 -3.90 -3.73
C SER A 118 -7.82 -4.12 -5.20
N MET A 119 -6.83 -4.00 -6.10
CA MET A 119 -7.01 -4.27 -7.53
C MET A 119 -7.61 -5.66 -7.77
N VAL A 120 -7.28 -6.61 -6.90
CA VAL A 120 -8.02 -7.86 -6.78
C VAL A 120 -8.70 -7.88 -5.42
N ILE A 121 -10.03 -7.90 -5.43
CA ILE A 121 -10.82 -7.85 -4.20
C ILE A 121 -10.59 -9.13 -3.38
N GLY A 122 -10.34 -8.95 -2.08
CA GLY A 122 -10.10 -10.05 -1.14
C GLY A 122 -8.67 -10.57 -1.08
N GLU A 123 -7.74 -9.92 -1.77
CA GLU A 123 -6.29 -10.14 -1.66
C GLU A 123 -5.84 -10.11 -0.17
N THR A 124 -4.95 -11.02 0.23
CA THR A 124 -4.56 -11.27 1.63
C THR A 124 -3.24 -10.61 2.03
N GLN A 125 -2.36 -10.33 1.08
CA GLN A 125 -1.04 -9.72 1.27
C GLN A 125 -1.15 -8.28 1.78
N ILE A 126 -2.15 -7.50 1.34
CA ILE A 126 -2.29 -6.10 1.75
C ILE A 126 -2.39 -5.91 3.27
N LEU A 127 -3.01 -6.86 3.98
CA LEU A 127 -3.05 -6.83 5.45
C LEU A 127 -1.65 -7.04 6.04
N GLY A 128 -0.86 -7.95 5.47
CA GLY A 128 0.54 -8.18 5.86
C GLY A 128 1.39 -6.94 5.61
N GLN A 129 1.31 -6.37 4.40
CA GLN A 129 2.02 -5.15 4.03
C GLN A 129 1.69 -3.97 4.94
N MET A 130 0.41 -3.81 5.32
CA MET A 130 0.02 -2.78 6.28
C MET A 130 0.59 -3.04 7.69
N LYS A 131 0.65 -4.30 8.15
CA LYS A 131 1.31 -4.63 9.42
C LYS A 131 2.81 -4.35 9.38
N ASP A 132 3.47 -4.66 8.27
CA ASP A 132 4.90 -4.38 8.10
C ASP A 132 5.16 -2.87 8.08
N ALA A 133 4.34 -2.09 7.37
CA ALA A 133 4.42 -0.62 7.38
C ALA A 133 4.29 -0.02 8.80
N VAL A 134 3.32 -0.53 9.59
CA VAL A 134 3.12 -0.10 10.98
C VAL A 134 4.29 -0.51 11.87
N ARG A 135 4.84 -1.72 11.68
CA ARG A 135 6.05 -2.15 12.39
C ARG A 135 7.23 -1.24 12.07
N THR A 136 7.47 -0.94 10.80
CA THR A 136 8.55 -0.04 10.38
C THR A 136 8.39 1.37 10.97
N ALA A 137 7.17 1.91 11.01
CA ALA A 137 6.88 3.20 11.65
C ALA A 137 7.10 3.19 13.16
N ASN A 138 6.77 2.08 13.83
CA ASN A 138 7.05 1.88 15.24
C ASN A 138 8.56 1.78 15.52
N ASP A 139 9.30 1.03 14.70
CA ASP A 139 10.75 0.86 14.84
C ASP A 139 11.50 2.17 14.57
N ALA A 140 11.00 3.01 13.64
CA ALA A 140 11.48 4.36 13.42
C ALA A 140 11.08 5.36 14.53
N GLY A 141 10.26 4.94 15.50
CA GLY A 141 9.79 5.75 16.62
C GLY A 141 8.85 6.89 16.22
N VAL A 142 8.24 6.84 15.03
CA VAL A 142 7.34 7.89 14.50
C VAL A 142 5.85 7.52 14.64
N LEU A 143 5.55 6.27 15.00
CA LEU A 143 4.22 5.83 15.36
C LEU A 143 3.93 6.21 16.81
N GLY A 144 2.82 6.92 17.06
CA GLY A 144 2.38 7.22 18.42
C GLY A 144 1.09 6.47 18.78
N THR A 145 0.50 6.87 19.90
CA THR A 145 -0.66 6.20 20.49
C THR A 145 -1.87 6.19 19.57
N TYR A 146 -2.10 7.26 18.80
CA TYR A 146 -3.33 7.43 18.03
C TYR A 146 -3.35 6.58 16.76
N LEU A 147 -2.29 6.64 15.95
CA LEU A 147 -2.13 5.78 14.78
C LEU A 147 -1.99 4.31 15.21
N ASN A 148 -1.29 4.01 16.31
CA ASN A 148 -1.22 2.64 16.81
C ASN A 148 -2.63 2.10 17.13
N GLN A 149 -3.46 2.85 17.87
CA GLN A 149 -4.84 2.45 18.16
C GLN A 149 -5.68 2.27 16.89
N LEU A 150 -5.55 3.17 15.91
CA LEU A 150 -6.20 3.05 14.61
C LEU A 150 -5.83 1.71 13.95
N PHE A 151 -4.54 1.43 13.79
CA PHE A 151 -4.08 0.23 13.09
C PHE A 151 -4.41 -1.06 13.85
N GLN A 152 -4.33 -1.09 15.18
CA GLN A 152 -4.79 -2.25 15.95
C GLN A 152 -6.27 -2.53 15.72
N LYS A 153 -7.11 -1.48 15.69
CA LYS A 153 -8.55 -1.64 15.38
C LYS A 153 -8.75 -2.09 13.93
N THR A 154 -8.00 -1.53 12.99
CA THR A 154 -8.00 -1.93 11.57
C THR A 154 -7.70 -3.42 11.41
N PHE A 155 -6.68 -3.93 12.10
CA PHE A 155 -6.31 -5.35 12.03
C PHE A 155 -7.35 -6.27 12.66
N ALA A 156 -7.97 -5.85 13.76
CA ALA A 156 -9.08 -6.59 14.37
C ALA A 156 -10.29 -6.68 13.44
N VAL A 157 -10.69 -5.55 12.83
CA VAL A 157 -11.79 -5.50 11.85
C VAL A 157 -11.47 -6.36 10.63
N ALA A 158 -10.25 -6.28 10.10
CA ALA A 158 -9.84 -7.09 8.94
C ALA A 158 -9.86 -8.60 9.24
N LYS A 159 -9.52 -9.00 10.47
CA LYS A 159 -9.64 -10.38 10.92
C LYS A 159 -11.10 -10.82 11.03
N GLU A 160 -11.95 -9.98 11.62
CA GLU A 160 -13.38 -10.26 11.76
C GLU A 160 -14.06 -10.41 10.40
N VAL A 161 -13.89 -9.44 9.50
CA VAL A 161 -14.48 -9.45 8.16
C VAL A 161 -14.05 -10.68 7.35
N ARG A 162 -12.77 -11.07 7.42
CA ARG A 162 -12.30 -12.29 6.74
C ARG A 162 -12.83 -13.58 7.37
N GLY A 163 -13.08 -13.59 8.68
CA GLY A 163 -13.62 -14.74 9.39
C GLY A 163 -15.14 -14.89 9.25
N SER A 164 -15.86 -13.78 9.02
CA SER A 164 -17.32 -13.75 8.96
C SER A 164 -17.91 -13.61 7.57
N THR A 165 -17.08 -13.42 6.53
CA THR A 165 -17.54 -13.26 5.15
C THR A 165 -16.73 -14.11 4.17
N GLU A 166 -17.27 -14.32 2.97
CA GLU A 166 -16.60 -15.09 1.91
C GLU A 166 -15.42 -14.35 1.25
N ILE A 167 -15.14 -13.11 1.65
CA ILE A 167 -14.03 -12.33 1.07
C ILE A 167 -12.66 -13.02 1.27
N GLY A 168 -12.52 -13.80 2.34
CA GLY A 168 -11.34 -14.63 2.60
C GLY A 168 -11.40 -16.03 1.99
N ALA A 169 -12.58 -16.50 1.55
CA ALA A 169 -12.77 -17.87 1.07
C ALA A 169 -12.33 -18.07 -0.38
N HIS A 170 -12.41 -17.02 -1.20
CA HIS A 170 -12.14 -17.07 -2.64
C HIS A 170 -11.28 -15.90 -3.13
N SER A 171 -10.20 -15.58 -2.41
CA SER A 171 -9.26 -14.55 -2.88
C SER A 171 -8.67 -14.97 -4.24
N ILE A 172 -9.10 -14.32 -5.32
CA ILE A 172 -8.37 -14.39 -6.58
C ILE A 172 -7.05 -13.69 -6.31
N SER A 173 -5.94 -14.41 -6.39
CA SER A 173 -4.62 -13.78 -6.28
C SER A 173 -4.27 -13.07 -7.58
N MET A 174 -3.36 -12.10 -7.55
CA MET A 174 -2.77 -11.53 -8.77
C MET A 174 -2.18 -12.62 -9.68
N ALA A 175 -1.61 -13.67 -9.07
CA ALA A 175 -1.13 -14.84 -9.79
C ALA A 175 -2.27 -15.60 -10.51
N ALA A 176 -3.38 -15.88 -9.83
CA ALA A 176 -4.54 -16.51 -10.46
C ALA A 176 -5.14 -15.63 -11.57
N ALA A 177 -5.19 -14.32 -11.35
CA ALA A 177 -5.64 -13.36 -12.36
C ALA A 177 -4.71 -13.36 -13.60
N SER A 178 -3.39 -13.45 -13.40
CA SER A 178 -2.42 -13.52 -14.48
C SER A 178 -2.58 -14.78 -15.35
N VAL A 179 -2.85 -15.94 -14.74
CA VAL A 179 -3.17 -17.19 -15.47
C VAL A 179 -4.43 -17.00 -16.32
N ARG A 180 -5.50 -16.45 -15.75
CA ARG A 180 -6.75 -16.19 -16.49
C ARG A 180 -6.55 -15.22 -17.65
N LEU A 181 -5.69 -14.22 -17.48
CA LEU A 181 -5.36 -13.29 -18.56
C LEU A 181 -4.57 -13.99 -19.66
N SER A 182 -3.58 -14.81 -19.30
CA SER A 182 -2.82 -15.62 -20.25
C SER A 182 -3.70 -16.58 -21.04
N GLU A 183 -4.67 -17.26 -20.41
CA GLU A 183 -5.63 -18.17 -21.08
C GLU A 183 -6.57 -17.43 -22.06
N ARG A 184 -6.71 -16.10 -21.95
CA ARG A 184 -7.45 -15.29 -22.95
C ARG A 184 -6.61 -14.93 -24.17
N ILE A 185 -5.28 -14.85 -24.00
CA ILE A 185 -4.33 -14.48 -25.05
C ILE A 185 -3.85 -15.73 -25.79
N PHE A 186 -3.57 -16.79 -25.02
CA PHE A 186 -3.11 -18.08 -25.50
C PHE A 186 -4.22 -19.10 -25.28
N GLU A 187 -4.68 -19.79 -26.33
CA GLU A 187 -5.74 -20.79 -26.26
C GLU A 187 -5.49 -21.89 -25.22
N SER A 188 -4.21 -22.24 -25.00
CA SER A 188 -3.79 -23.19 -23.98
C SER A 188 -2.41 -22.85 -23.44
N ILE A 189 -2.30 -22.68 -22.12
CA ILE A 189 -1.03 -22.56 -21.40
C ILE A 189 -0.19 -23.84 -21.54
N ALA A 190 -0.84 -25.01 -21.66
CA ALA A 190 -0.14 -26.29 -21.80
C ALA A 190 0.76 -26.33 -23.04
N GLU A 191 0.44 -25.53 -24.05
CA GLU A 191 1.21 -25.44 -25.30
C GLU A 191 2.35 -24.41 -25.25
N GLN A 192 2.46 -23.64 -24.16
CA GLN A 192 3.41 -22.54 -24.01
C GLN A 192 4.67 -22.93 -23.24
N ARG A 193 5.76 -22.22 -23.51
CA ARG A 193 6.99 -22.24 -22.70
C ARG A 193 6.98 -21.00 -21.82
N VAL A 194 7.09 -21.18 -20.51
CA VAL A 194 6.96 -20.07 -19.55
C VAL A 194 8.31 -19.77 -18.91
N LEU A 195 8.73 -18.50 -18.97
CA LEU A 195 9.89 -17.99 -18.25
C LEU A 195 9.41 -17.11 -17.10
N PHE A 196 9.84 -17.44 -15.89
CA PHE A 196 9.70 -16.59 -14.72
C PHE A 196 11.00 -15.82 -14.49
N ILE A 197 10.89 -14.51 -14.24
CA ILE A 197 12.05 -13.64 -13.97
C ILE A 197 11.98 -13.20 -12.50
N GLY A 198 12.95 -13.62 -11.70
CA GLY A 198 13.02 -13.47 -10.25
C GLY A 198 12.68 -14.76 -9.50
N ALA A 199 12.94 -14.77 -8.19
CA ALA A 199 12.62 -15.89 -7.28
C ALA A 199 11.95 -15.43 -5.98
N GLY A 200 11.29 -14.27 -5.98
CA GLY A 200 10.56 -13.74 -4.83
C GLY A 200 9.15 -14.33 -4.68
N ASP A 201 8.47 -13.98 -3.59
CA ASP A 201 7.15 -14.52 -3.22
C ASP A 201 6.11 -14.42 -4.34
N MET A 202 6.07 -13.29 -5.04
CA MET A 202 5.16 -13.08 -6.17
C MET A 202 5.43 -14.04 -7.33
N ILE A 203 6.70 -14.29 -7.65
CA ILE A 203 7.06 -15.23 -8.70
C ILE A 203 6.76 -16.66 -8.28
N THR A 204 7.04 -17.03 -7.03
CA THR A 204 6.70 -18.35 -6.48
C THR A 204 5.19 -18.61 -6.56
N LEU A 205 4.38 -17.61 -6.21
CA LEU A 205 2.92 -17.69 -6.31
C LEU A 205 2.48 -17.84 -7.78
N CYS A 206 2.95 -16.98 -8.68
CA CYS A 206 2.69 -17.08 -10.12
C CYS A 206 3.09 -18.45 -10.68
N ALA A 207 4.30 -18.92 -10.38
CA ALA A 207 4.80 -20.20 -10.83
C ALA A 207 3.91 -21.35 -10.36
N THR A 208 3.46 -21.34 -9.10
CA THR A 208 2.53 -22.33 -8.57
C THR A 208 1.24 -22.41 -9.39
N HIS A 209 0.66 -21.25 -9.73
CA HIS A 209 -0.57 -21.18 -10.52
C HIS A 209 -0.37 -21.61 -11.99
N PHE A 210 0.72 -21.21 -12.63
CA PHE A 210 1.02 -21.56 -14.02
C PHE A 210 1.44 -23.04 -14.17
N VAL A 211 2.25 -23.56 -13.25
CA VAL A 211 2.67 -24.99 -13.26
C VAL A 211 1.46 -25.91 -13.10
N ALA A 212 0.43 -25.51 -12.35
CA ALA A 212 -0.82 -26.25 -12.26
C ALA A 212 -1.55 -26.40 -13.61
N ARG A 213 -1.21 -25.60 -14.62
CA ARG A 213 -1.69 -25.69 -16.01
C ARG A 213 -0.81 -26.53 -16.93
N LYS A 214 0.27 -27.12 -16.40
CA LYS A 214 1.18 -28.04 -17.09
C LYS A 214 1.71 -27.50 -18.44
N PRO A 215 2.39 -26.33 -18.45
CA PRO A 215 3.02 -25.79 -19.66
C PRO A 215 4.10 -26.75 -20.22
N LYS A 216 4.43 -26.63 -21.52
CA LYS A 216 5.45 -27.45 -22.20
C LYS A 216 6.79 -27.44 -21.49
N SER A 217 7.19 -26.29 -20.98
CA SER A 217 8.40 -26.14 -20.19
C SER A 217 8.33 -24.91 -19.31
N VAL A 218 9.00 -24.97 -18.17
CA VAL A 218 9.18 -23.85 -17.25
C VAL A 218 10.66 -23.58 -17.07
N ALA A 219 11.03 -22.31 -17.13
CA ALA A 219 12.36 -21.81 -16.76
C ALA A 219 12.22 -20.69 -15.73
N ILE A 220 13.22 -20.57 -14.85
CA ILE A 220 13.34 -19.48 -13.89
C ILE A 220 14.70 -18.83 -14.12
N ALA A 221 14.71 -17.51 -14.31
CA ALA A 221 15.91 -16.69 -14.36
C ALA A 221 15.92 -15.79 -13.14
N ASN A 222 16.97 -15.86 -12.31
CA ASN A 222 17.10 -15.04 -11.11
C ASN A 222 18.46 -14.35 -11.08
N ARG A 223 18.57 -13.24 -10.32
CA ARG A 223 19.82 -12.48 -10.18
C ARG A 223 20.91 -13.26 -9.43
N THR A 224 20.53 -14.23 -8.61
CA THR A 224 21.40 -15.10 -7.80
C THR A 224 21.01 -16.55 -7.94
#